data_AF-A0A429B6Y8-F1
#
_entry.id   AF-A0A429B6Y8-F1
#
_cell.length_a   1.000
_cell.length_b   1.000
_cell.length_c   1.000
_cell.angle_alpha   90.00
_cell.angle_beta   90.00
_cell.angle_gamma   90.00
#
_symmetry.space_group_name_H-M   'P 1'
#
loop_
_entity.id
_entity.type
_entity.pdbx_description
1 polymer ?
#
loop_
_entity_poly.entity_id
_entity_poly.type
_entity_poly.pdbx_seq_one_letter_code
_entity_poly.pdbx_strand_id
1 'polypeptide(L)'
;MLRATYIDPTGDTVATVALVVLAGDESKKQELAQAYEGMENEGAVAPYAVPSTPAAGWKKLGRNGSALISVYGDHLPYAVAVTTGAVNGRLAGNLPREWAEDDVEVMTDRESWYAEAEVLARMFELHMNDLQLGGTES
;
A
#
# COMPACT_ATOMS: atom_id res chain seq x y z
N MET A 1 -8.48 5.91 -12.22
CA MET A 1 -7.99 5.48 -10.89
C MET A 1 -9.18 5.43 -9.94
N LEU A 2 -9.34 4.31 -9.24
CA LEU A 2 -10.22 4.20 -8.07
C LEU A 2 -9.34 4.20 -6.83
N ARG A 3 -9.75 4.89 -5.76
CA ARG A 3 -8.99 4.95 -4.50
C ARG A 3 -9.94 4.84 -3.32
N ALA A 4 -9.54 4.07 -2.32
CA ALA A 4 -10.24 3.92 -1.06
C ALA A 4 -9.26 4.06 0.10
N THR A 5 -9.77 4.36 1.29
CA THR A 5 -8.97 4.36 2.52
C THR A 5 -9.65 3.49 3.55
N TYR A 6 -8.86 2.56 4.08
CA TYR A 6 -9.27 1.55 5.03
C TYR A 6 -8.56 1.81 6.34
N ILE A 7 -9.23 1.42 7.42
CA ILE A 7 -8.67 1.36 8.75
C ILE A 7 -8.85 -0.08 9.18
N ASP A 8 -7.80 -0.65 9.78
CA ASP A 8 -7.90 -1.99 10.29
C ASP A 8 -8.90 -2.04 11.48
N PRO A 9 -9.43 -3.22 11.83
CA PRO A 9 -10.44 -3.34 12.90
C PRO A 9 -9.99 -2.83 14.27
N THR A 10 -8.69 -2.81 14.55
CA THR A 10 -8.15 -2.28 15.82
C THR A 10 -8.13 -0.75 15.85
N GLY A 11 -8.16 -0.10 14.69
CA GLY A 11 -8.14 1.36 14.58
C GLY A 11 -6.73 1.96 14.58
N ASP A 12 -5.69 1.14 14.52
CA ASP A 12 -4.30 1.58 14.67
C ASP A 12 -3.60 1.84 13.33
N THR A 13 -3.99 1.10 12.29
CA THR A 13 -3.43 1.17 10.94
C THR A 13 -4.43 1.76 9.96
N VAL A 14 -3.94 2.67 9.12
CA VAL A 14 -4.67 3.25 7.99
C VAL A 14 -3.94 2.94 6.70
N ALA A 15 -4.68 2.58 5.66
CA ALA A 15 -4.15 2.31 4.34
C ALA A 15 -4.96 3.03 3.27
N THR A 16 -4.29 3.74 2.38
CA THR A 16 -4.89 4.16 1.11
C THR A 16 -4.50 3.17 0.04
N VAL A 17 -5.50 2.58 -0.61
CA VAL A 17 -5.33 1.64 -1.72
C VAL A 17 -5.89 2.29 -2.98
N ALA A 18 -5.13 2.24 -4.08
CA ALA A 18 -5.58 2.67 -5.38
C ALA A 18 -5.47 1.56 -6.42
N LEU A 19 -6.55 1.38 -7.17
CA LEU A 19 -6.58 0.64 -8.42
C LEU A 19 -6.29 1.62 -9.56
N VAL A 20 -5.10 1.48 -10.15
CA VAL A 20 -4.64 2.26 -11.30
C VAL A 20 -5.06 1.52 -12.56
N VAL A 21 -5.70 2.23 -13.49
CA VAL A 21 -6.06 1.69 -14.80
C VAL A 21 -5.06 2.24 -15.81
N LEU A 22 -4.31 1.34 -16.43
CA LEU A 22 -3.28 1.65 -17.41
C LEU A 22 -3.81 1.29 -18.79
N ALA A 23 -4.29 2.30 -19.51
CA ALA A 23 -4.65 2.13 -20.91
C ALA A 23 -3.36 1.89 -21.74
N GLY A 24 -3.30 0.78 -22.45
CA GLY A 24 -2.12 0.40 -23.25
C GLY A 24 -1.82 -1.09 -23.17
N ASP A 25 -0.63 -1.45 -23.61
CA ASP A 25 -0.09 -2.81 -23.47
C ASP A 25 0.68 -2.99 -22.15
N GLU A 26 1.25 -4.19 -21.96
CA GLU A 26 2.05 -4.55 -20.78
C GLU A 26 3.25 -3.60 -20.53
N SER A 27 3.75 -2.89 -21.54
CA SER A 27 4.87 -1.95 -21.35
C SER A 27 4.50 -0.82 -20.39
N LYS A 28 3.22 -0.41 -20.33
CA LYS A 28 2.76 0.63 -19.40
C LYS A 28 2.82 0.22 -17.94
N LYS A 29 2.65 -1.08 -17.66
CA LYS A 29 2.83 -1.62 -16.31
C LYS A 29 4.30 -1.64 -15.90
N GLN A 30 5.18 -1.98 -16.84
CA GLN A 30 6.63 -1.97 -16.61
C GLN A 30 7.15 -0.54 -16.40
N GLU A 31 6.69 0.42 -17.22
CA GLU A 31 7.00 1.84 -17.04
C GLU A 31 6.56 2.34 -15.66
N LEU A 32 5.35 1.98 -15.20
CA LEU A 32 4.86 2.37 -13.88
C LEU A 32 5.68 1.73 -12.75
N ALA A 33 5.99 0.43 -12.86
CA ALA A 33 6.81 -0.26 -11.86
C ALA A 33 8.21 0.36 -11.75
N GLN A 34 8.87 0.63 -12.88
CA GLN A 34 10.17 1.29 -12.91
C GLN A 34 10.11 2.72 -12.34
N ALA A 35 9.06 3.48 -12.66
CA ALA A 35 8.86 4.81 -12.10
C ALA A 35 8.69 4.76 -10.57
N TYR A 36 8.01 3.75 -10.06
CA TYR A 36 7.86 3.52 -8.61
C TYR A 36 9.19 3.11 -7.94
N GLU A 37 9.98 2.23 -8.57
CA GLU A 37 11.30 1.84 -8.05
C GLU A 37 12.26 3.04 -7.98
N GLY A 38 12.21 3.94 -8.96
CA GLY A 38 13.03 5.17 -8.98
C GLY A 38 12.57 6.27 -8.02
N MET A 39 11.42 6.09 -7.35
CA MET A 39 10.76 7.08 -6.51
C MET A 39 11.24 7.03 -5.05
N GLU A 40 12.49 6.65 -4.77
CA GLU A 40 13.04 6.44 -3.41
C GLU A 40 12.42 7.39 -2.36
N ASN A 41 11.71 6.83 -1.38
CA ASN A 41 10.98 7.55 -0.31
C ASN A 41 9.70 8.31 -0.72
N GLU A 42 9.16 8.12 -1.91
CA GLU A 42 7.80 8.49 -2.30
C GLU A 42 6.83 7.32 -2.06
N GLY A 43 5.54 7.62 -1.86
CA GLY A 43 4.54 6.58 -1.61
C GLY A 43 3.90 6.21 -2.94
N ALA A 44 3.57 4.93 -3.14
CA ALA A 44 2.94 4.45 -4.37
C ALA A 44 1.61 5.17 -4.68
N VAL A 45 0.91 5.62 -3.64
CA VAL A 45 -0.30 6.43 -3.75
C VAL A 45 -0.35 7.49 -2.66
N ALA A 46 -0.78 8.70 -3.00
CA ALA A 46 -0.98 9.75 -2.01
C ALA A 46 -2.07 9.33 -1.00
N PRO A 47 -1.84 9.52 0.32
CA PRO A 47 -2.86 9.38 1.36
C PRO A 47 -4.17 10.10 1.02
N TYR A 48 -5.29 9.49 1.39
CA TYR A 48 -6.63 10.07 1.28
C TYR A 48 -7.31 10.16 2.63
N ALA A 49 -7.44 11.37 3.14
CA ALA A 49 -8.19 11.60 4.37
C ALA A 49 -9.69 11.35 4.14
N VAL A 50 -10.33 10.68 5.09
CA VAL A 50 -11.78 10.45 5.10
C VAL A 50 -12.39 11.19 6.30
N PRO A 51 -13.10 12.31 6.08
CA PRO A 51 -13.69 13.10 7.16
C PRO A 51 -14.61 12.29 8.07
N SER A 52 -14.68 12.68 9.34
CA SER A 52 -15.53 12.02 10.35
C SER A 52 -15.21 10.53 10.60
N THR A 53 -14.01 10.10 10.25
CA THR A 53 -13.46 8.77 10.56
C THR A 53 -12.10 8.93 11.25
N PRO A 54 -11.53 7.86 11.85
CA PRO A 54 -10.17 7.92 12.39
C PRO A 54 -9.10 8.26 11.33
N ALA A 55 -9.39 8.07 10.03
CA ALA A 55 -8.50 8.47 8.92
C ALA A 55 -8.60 9.96 8.54
N ALA A 56 -9.33 10.80 9.29
CA ALA A 56 -9.47 12.23 8.98
C ALA A 56 -8.12 12.98 8.99
N GLY A 57 -7.15 12.51 9.78
CA GLY A 57 -5.79 13.07 9.85
C GLY A 57 -4.80 12.50 8.83
N TRP A 58 -5.23 11.57 7.97
CA TRP A 58 -4.34 10.79 7.10
C TRP A 58 -3.67 11.66 6.03
N LYS A 59 -2.33 11.68 6.00
CA LYS A 59 -1.53 12.62 5.17
C LYS A 59 -0.15 12.05 4.82
N LYS A 60 0.52 12.63 3.80
CA LYS A 60 1.83 12.18 3.28
C LYS A 60 2.90 12.00 4.37
N LEU A 61 2.95 12.90 5.36
CA LEU A 61 3.96 12.85 6.42
C LEU A 61 3.78 11.65 7.38
N GLY A 62 2.59 11.04 7.47
CA GLY A 62 2.32 9.87 8.32
C GLY A 62 2.53 8.53 7.64
N ARG A 63 3.08 8.50 6.42
CA ARG A 63 3.32 7.26 5.67
C ARG A 63 4.43 6.45 6.32
N ASN A 64 4.14 5.17 6.55
CA ASN A 64 5.10 4.18 7.08
C ASN A 64 5.50 3.15 6.04
N GLY A 65 4.59 2.73 5.17
CA GLY A 65 4.83 1.71 4.16
C GLY A 65 4.21 2.05 2.82
N SER A 66 4.72 1.43 1.76
CA SER A 66 4.31 1.66 0.38
C SER A 66 4.57 0.41 -0.46
N ALA A 67 3.67 0.09 -1.37
CA ALA A 67 3.85 -0.98 -2.34
C ALA A 67 3.12 -0.68 -3.64
N LEU A 68 3.65 -1.17 -4.76
CA LEU A 68 3.01 -1.17 -6.05
C LEU A 68 3.16 -2.54 -6.69
N ILE A 69 2.04 -3.14 -7.10
CA ILE A 69 2.00 -4.44 -7.78
C ILE A 69 1.24 -4.28 -9.09
N SER A 70 1.89 -4.62 -10.20
CA SER A 70 1.25 -4.76 -11.50
C SER A 70 0.47 -6.07 -11.56
N VAL A 71 -0.76 -6.01 -12.05
CA VAL A 71 -1.62 -7.20 -12.18
C VAL A 71 -1.40 -7.78 -13.57
N TYR A 72 -0.99 -9.04 -13.68
CA TYR A 72 -0.67 -9.67 -14.96
C TYR A 72 -1.76 -10.62 -15.41
N GLY A 73 -2.11 -10.57 -16.70
CA GLY A 73 -3.13 -11.41 -17.30
C GLY A 73 -3.67 -10.81 -18.60
N ASP A 74 -4.12 -11.68 -19.51
CA ASP A 74 -4.77 -11.25 -20.74
C ASP A 74 -5.99 -10.38 -20.33
N HIS A 75 -5.94 -9.09 -20.64
CA HIS A 75 -7.00 -8.10 -20.33
C HIS A 75 -7.06 -7.55 -18.88
N LEU A 76 -5.97 -7.59 -18.11
CA LEU A 76 -5.90 -6.87 -16.82
C LEU A 76 -5.12 -5.56 -16.94
N PRO A 77 -5.73 -4.43 -17.30
CA PRO A 77 -5.02 -3.15 -17.42
C PRO A 77 -4.77 -2.50 -16.04
N TYR A 78 -4.43 -3.28 -15.01
CA TYR A 78 -4.46 -2.83 -13.63
C TYR A 78 -3.10 -2.87 -12.95
N ALA A 79 -2.89 -1.92 -12.05
CA ALA A 79 -1.89 -1.99 -11.00
C ALA A 79 -2.52 -1.57 -9.67
N VAL A 80 -2.08 -2.18 -8.58
CA VAL A 80 -2.49 -1.85 -7.22
C VAL A 80 -1.38 -1.06 -6.55
N ALA A 81 -1.70 0.13 -6.10
CA ALA A 81 -0.80 0.97 -5.31
C ALA A 81 -1.34 1.09 -3.89
N VAL A 82 -0.48 0.87 -2.90
CA VAL A 82 -0.84 0.92 -1.48
C VAL A 82 0.11 1.84 -0.74
N THR A 83 -0.43 2.57 0.22
CA THR A 83 0.33 3.36 1.18
C THR A 83 -0.30 3.18 2.55
N THR A 84 0.49 2.72 3.51
CA THR A 84 0.09 2.41 4.89
C THR A 84 0.72 3.40 5.87
N GLY A 85 0.09 3.53 7.04
CA GLY A 85 0.63 4.27 8.17
C GLY A 85 -0.20 4.07 9.43
N ALA A 86 0.24 4.70 10.51
CA ALA A 86 -0.47 4.63 11.78
C ALA A 86 -1.52 5.75 11.87
N VAL A 87 -2.72 5.43 12.37
CA VAL A 87 -3.81 6.39 12.60
C VAL A 87 -3.38 7.49 13.57
N ASN A 88 -2.62 7.14 14.61
CA ASN A 88 -2.08 8.07 15.59
C ASN A 88 -0.88 8.91 15.08
N GLY A 89 -0.44 8.68 13.84
CA GLY A 89 0.69 9.38 13.22
C GLY A 89 2.08 8.90 13.64
N ARG A 90 2.20 7.76 14.33
CA ARG A 90 3.49 7.10 14.60
C ARG A 90 4.23 6.84 13.29
N LEU A 91 5.50 7.23 13.24
CA LEU A 91 6.38 6.95 12.11
C LEU A 91 7.12 5.63 12.31
N ALA A 92 7.30 4.90 11.21
CA ALA A 92 8.11 3.69 11.18
C ALA A 92 9.58 3.97 11.57
N GLY A 93 10.14 3.10 12.40
CA GLY A 93 11.47 3.24 12.99
C GLY A 93 11.54 4.24 14.15
N ASN A 94 10.44 4.89 14.52
CA ASN A 94 10.35 5.68 15.75
C ASN A 94 9.68 4.85 16.85
N LEU A 95 10.37 3.79 17.28
CA LEU A 95 9.95 2.94 18.37
C LEU A 95 10.18 3.65 19.73
N PRO A 96 9.42 3.32 20.78
CA PRO A 96 9.68 3.86 22.11
C PRO A 96 11.00 3.30 22.68
N ARG A 97 11.65 4.08 23.57
CA ARG A 97 13.01 3.87 24.10
C ARG A 97 13.57 2.44 24.04
N GLU A 98 13.08 1.53 24.89
CA GLU A 98 13.65 0.18 25.07
C GLU A 98 13.54 -0.72 23.84
N TRP A 99 12.71 -0.34 22.87
CA TRP A 99 12.53 -1.01 21.58
C TRP A 99 13.25 -0.27 20.43
N ALA A 100 13.99 0.81 20.72
CA ALA A 100 14.74 1.60 19.76
C ALA A 100 16.24 1.61 20.07
N GLU A 101 16.70 0.70 20.93
CA GLU A 101 18.11 0.62 21.35
C GLU A 101 18.97 -0.08 20.29
N ASP A 102 18.37 -0.95 19.48
CA ASP A 102 19.04 -1.68 18.40
C ASP A 102 18.55 -1.18 17.02
N ASP A 103 19.49 -0.86 16.14
CA ASP A 103 19.22 -0.51 14.74
C ASP A 103 18.44 -1.63 14.01
N VAL A 104 18.65 -2.89 14.40
CA VAL A 104 17.91 -4.04 13.86
C VAL A 104 16.42 -3.95 14.18
N GLU A 105 16.04 -3.52 15.38
CA GLU A 105 14.63 -3.37 15.77
C GLU A 105 13.97 -2.23 14.98
N VAL A 106 14.69 -1.11 14.86
CA VAL A 106 14.26 0.06 14.07
C VAL A 106 14.07 -0.29 12.59
N MET A 107 15.01 -1.07 12.01
CA MET A 107 14.89 -1.56 10.64
C MET A 107 13.71 -2.54 10.49
N THR A 108 13.57 -3.49 11.41
CA THR A 108 12.49 -4.48 11.39
C THR A 108 11.12 -3.81 11.46
N ASP A 109 10.95 -2.76 12.28
CA ASP A 109 9.70 -1.99 12.31
C ASP A 109 9.42 -1.32 10.97
N ARG A 110 10.42 -0.71 10.32
CA ARG A 110 10.27 -0.14 8.98
C ARG A 110 9.86 -1.19 7.96
N GLU A 111 10.58 -2.29 7.90
CA GLU A 111 10.32 -3.40 6.98
C GLU A 111 8.91 -3.97 7.17
N SER A 112 8.44 -4.08 8.42
CA SER A 112 7.09 -4.58 8.74
C SER A 112 5.99 -3.71 8.10
N TRP A 113 6.16 -2.38 8.09
CA TRP A 113 5.19 -1.49 7.43
C TRP A 113 5.19 -1.61 5.91
N TYR A 114 6.35 -1.81 5.29
CA TYR A 114 6.44 -2.09 3.85
C TYR A 114 5.81 -3.44 3.51
N ALA A 115 6.09 -4.47 4.33
CA ALA A 115 5.49 -5.78 4.18
C ALA A 115 3.95 -5.72 4.28
N GLU A 116 3.40 -4.95 5.20
CA GLU A 116 1.94 -4.76 5.30
C GLU A 116 1.34 -4.13 4.03
N ALA A 117 2.01 -3.10 3.48
CA ALA A 117 1.59 -2.51 2.22
C ALA A 117 1.65 -3.50 1.05
N GLU A 118 2.70 -4.33 0.99
CA GLU A 118 2.86 -5.37 -0.03
C GLU A 118 1.78 -6.46 0.10
N VAL A 119 1.50 -6.93 1.31
CA VAL A 119 0.45 -7.92 1.59
C VAL A 119 -0.92 -7.39 1.14
N LEU A 120 -1.26 -6.15 1.49
CA LEU A 120 -2.48 -5.51 1.00
C LEU A 120 -2.51 -5.44 -0.53
N ALA A 121 -1.43 -4.99 -1.17
CA ALA A 121 -1.37 -4.91 -2.63
C ALA A 121 -1.57 -6.29 -3.28
N ARG A 122 -0.95 -7.33 -2.71
CA ARG A 122 -1.04 -8.71 -3.19
C ARG A 122 -2.42 -9.31 -2.99
N MET A 123 -3.09 -9.05 -1.87
CA MET A 123 -4.47 -9.52 -1.67
C MET A 123 -5.43 -8.96 -2.71
N PHE A 124 -5.30 -7.67 -3.06
CA PHE A 124 -6.11 -7.06 -4.13
C PHE A 124 -5.76 -7.64 -5.51
N GLU A 125 -4.48 -7.88 -5.78
CA GLU A 125 -4.03 -8.53 -7.02
C GLU A 125 -4.58 -9.95 -7.15
N LEU A 126 -4.45 -10.79 -6.12
CA LEU A 126 -5.04 -12.13 -6.05
C LEU A 126 -6.55 -12.10 -6.24
N HIS A 127 -7.26 -11.17 -5.57
CA HIS A 127 -8.71 -11.05 -5.74
C HIS A 127 -9.10 -10.69 -7.17
N MET A 128 -8.35 -9.82 -7.85
CA MET A 128 -8.61 -9.49 -9.25
C MET A 128 -8.33 -10.67 -10.19
N ASN A 129 -7.28 -11.44 -9.93
CA ASN A 129 -7.00 -12.66 -10.67
C ASN A 129 -8.12 -13.70 -10.48
N ASP A 130 -8.61 -13.89 -9.26
CA ASP A 130 -9.72 -14.81 -8.96
C ASP A 130 -11.03 -14.39 -9.66
N LEU A 131 -11.35 -13.10 -9.66
CA LEU A 131 -12.50 -12.57 -10.40
C LEU A 131 -12.43 -12.90 -11.90
N GLN A 132 -11.24 -13.02 -12.50
CA GLN A 132 -11.10 -13.45 -13.90
C GLN A 132 -11.41 -14.92 -14.11
N LEU A 133 -11.10 -15.76 -13.12
CA LEU A 133 -11.32 -17.21 -13.18
C LEU A 133 -12.77 -17.59 -12.83
N GLY A 134 -13.63 -16.60 -12.55
CA GLY A 134 -15.05 -16.79 -12.28
C GLY A 134 -15.38 -16.96 -10.80
N GLY A 135 -14.45 -16.65 -9.88
CA GLY A 135 -14.66 -16.74 -8.43
C GLY A 135 -15.01 -18.14 -7.95
N THR A 136 -14.59 -19.18 -8.67
CA THR A 136 -14.82 -20.56 -8.30
C THR A 136 -13.78 -21.00 -7.27
N GLU A 137 -13.97 -20.61 -6.01
CA GLU A 137 -13.39 -21.37 -4.91
C GLU A 137 -14.01 -22.78 -4.88
N SER A 138 -13.15 -23.80 -4.87
CA SER A 138 -13.47 -25.21 -4.60
C SER A 138 -13.42 -25.51 -3.12
#